data_AF-A0A9E5DQ37-F1
#
_entry.id   AF-A0A9E5DQ37-F1
#
_cell.length_a   1.000
_cell.length_b   1.000
_cell.length_c   1.000
_cell.angle_alpha   90.00
_cell.angle_beta   90.00
_cell.angle_gamma   90.00
#
_symmetry.space_group_name_H-M   'P 1'
#
loop_
_entity.id
_entity.type
_entity.pdbx_description
1 polymer ?
#
loop_
_entity_poly.entity_id
_entity_poly.type
_entity_poly.pdbx_seq_one_letter_code
_entity_poly.pdbx_strand_id
1 'polypeptide(L)'
;MAKPSRAKIKMTQAKIAREAAARRAAKASASSYSASNGEVDLDAYAAVDGVWLELGLTAPARRALIDEGLYKVSDLRKYSLDAIKDLHGMGPNAIRILITAMKKSDINFR
;
A
#
# COMPACT_ATOMS: atom_id res chain seq x y z
N MET A 1 -27.27 -26.04 23.22
CA MET A 1 -26.49 -24.80 22.96
C MET A 1 -27.39 -23.77 22.30
N ALA A 2 -27.70 -22.65 22.99
CA ALA A 2 -28.61 -21.63 22.47
C ALA A 2 -27.90 -20.70 21.48
N LYS A 3 -28.46 -20.55 20.27
CA LYS A 3 -27.95 -19.61 19.26
C LYS A 3 -28.18 -18.18 19.75
N PRO A 4 -27.20 -17.26 19.64
CA PRO A 4 -27.38 -15.89 20.08
C PRO A 4 -28.51 -15.21 19.29
N SER A 5 -29.30 -14.39 19.97
CA SER A 5 -30.44 -13.70 19.37
C SER A 5 -29.99 -12.75 18.25
N ARG A 6 -30.80 -12.61 17.19
CA ARG A 6 -30.54 -11.75 16.02
C ARG A 6 -30.18 -10.31 16.39
N ALA A 7 -30.73 -9.81 17.50
CA ALA A 7 -30.39 -8.49 18.07
C ALA A 7 -28.93 -8.43 18.58
N LYS A 8 -28.46 -9.46 19.29
CA LYS A 8 -27.06 -9.56 19.75
C LYS A 8 -26.09 -9.61 18.56
N ILE A 9 -26.45 -10.31 17.49
CA ILE A 9 -25.64 -10.40 16.26
C ILE A 9 -25.55 -9.03 15.55
N LYS A 10 -26.66 -8.29 15.45
CA LYS A 10 -26.65 -6.95 14.85
C LYS A 10 -25.82 -5.96 15.66
N MET A 11 -25.91 -6.03 16.99
CA MET A 11 -25.16 -5.16 17.89
C MET A 11 -23.65 -5.41 17.80
N THR A 12 -23.22 -6.66 17.70
CA THR A 12 -21.80 -6.99 17.53
C THR A 12 -21.27 -6.54 16.18
N GLN A 13 -22.03 -6.74 15.09
CA GLN A 13 -21.64 -6.24 13.76
C GLN A 13 -21.50 -4.71 13.74
N ALA A 14 -22.43 -3.98 14.35
CA ALA A 14 -22.35 -2.52 14.45
C ALA A 14 -21.14 -2.05 15.26
N LYS A 15 -20.79 -2.76 16.35
CA LYS A 15 -19.59 -2.47 17.16
C LYS A 15 -18.31 -2.68 16.35
N ILE A 16 -18.22 -3.78 15.60
CA ILE A 16 -17.07 -4.09 14.73
C ILE A 16 -16.92 -3.01 13.63
N ALA A 17 -18.03 -2.60 13.00
CA ALA A 17 -17.99 -1.55 11.97
C ALA A 17 -17.52 -0.20 12.54
N ARG A 18 -17.96 0.17 13.75
CA ARG A 18 -17.54 1.40 14.44
C ARG A 18 -16.06 1.37 14.82
N GLU A 19 -15.55 0.23 15.27
CA GLU A 19 -14.12 0.05 15.59
C GLU A 19 -13.25 0.10 14.33
N ALA A 20 -13.70 -0.51 13.23
CA ALA A 20 -13.01 -0.43 11.95
C ALA A 20 -12.95 1.01 11.42
N ALA A 21 -14.03 1.79 11.57
CA ALA A 21 -14.05 3.21 11.23
C ALA A 21 -13.08 4.02 12.10
N ALA A 22 -13.01 3.76 13.41
CA ALA A 22 -12.07 4.41 14.32
C ALA A 22 -10.60 4.10 13.98
N ARG A 23 -10.28 2.85 13.64
CA ARG A 23 -8.93 2.47 13.16
C ARG A 23 -8.57 3.13 11.83
N ARG A 24 -9.56 3.31 10.94
CA ARG A 24 -9.36 4.01 9.66
C ARG A 24 -9.09 5.51 9.87
N ALA A 25 -9.76 6.14 10.83
CA ALA A 25 -9.51 7.52 11.22
C ALA A 25 -8.12 7.71 11.86
N ALA A 26 -7.74 6.81 12.79
CA ALA A 26 -6.41 6.85 13.42
C ALA A 26 -5.26 6.59 12.43
N LYS A 27 -5.49 5.76 11.41
CA LYS A 27 -4.51 5.51 10.34
C LYS A 27 -4.43 6.67 9.33
N ALA A 28 -5.53 7.39 9.13
CA ALA A 28 -5.53 8.59 8.30
C ALA A 28 -4.68 9.72 8.92
N SER A 29 -4.69 9.86 10.25
CA SER A 29 -3.87 10.86 10.96
C SER A 29 -2.38 10.52 11.06
N ALA A 30 -1.97 9.25 10.87
CA ALA A 30 -0.55 8.87 10.79
C ALA A 30 0.01 8.95 9.36
N SER A 31 -0.85 9.18 8.36
CA SER A 31 -0.49 9.28 6.94
C SER A 31 -0.19 10.73 6.53
N SER A 32 0.56 11.46 7.35
CA SER A 32 1.12 12.76 6.98
C SER A 32 2.64 12.63 6.90
N TYR A 33 3.12 11.98 5.83
CA TYR A 33 4.51 12.17 5.44
C TYR A 33 4.63 13.57 4.85
N SER A 34 5.20 14.48 5.64
CA SER A 34 5.48 15.85 5.26
C SER A 34 6.45 15.87 4.09
N ALA A 35 5.95 16.13 2.88
CA ALA A 35 6.79 16.40 1.73
C ALA A 35 7.52 17.73 1.94
N SER A 36 8.73 17.67 2.51
CA SER A 36 9.71 18.74 2.39
C SER A 36 10.04 18.89 0.90
N ASN A 37 9.58 19.99 0.29
CA ASN A 37 9.73 20.30 -1.13
C ASN A 37 11.19 20.60 -1.48
N GLY A 38 12.04 19.57 -1.50
CA GLY A 38 13.26 19.60 -2.29
C GLY A 38 12.88 19.46 -3.76
N GLU A 39 13.42 20.32 -4.62
CA GLU A 39 13.28 20.19 -6.07
C GLU A 39 13.85 18.84 -6.50
N VAL A 40 12.97 17.89 -6.79
CA VAL A 40 13.31 16.58 -7.32
C VAL A 40 13.27 16.66 -8.85
N ASP A 41 14.33 16.23 -9.51
CA ASP A 41 14.34 16.10 -10.97
C ASP A 41 13.31 15.04 -11.39
N LEU A 42 12.16 15.52 -11.88
CA LEU A 42 11.01 14.68 -12.20
C LEU A 42 11.19 13.92 -13.52
N ASP A 43 12.06 14.42 -14.40
CA ASP A 43 12.22 13.91 -15.76
C ASP A 43 12.93 12.54 -15.75
N ALA A 44 13.94 12.40 -14.89
CA ALA A 44 14.66 11.14 -14.70
C ALA A 44 13.77 9.99 -14.24
N TYR A 45 12.84 10.25 -13.31
CA TYR A 45 11.89 9.23 -12.85
C TYR A 45 10.83 8.90 -13.92
N ALA A 46 10.34 9.89 -14.66
CA ALA A 46 9.31 9.69 -15.68
C ALA A 46 9.76 8.72 -16.79
N ALA A 47 11.06 8.66 -17.10
CA ALA A 47 11.61 7.72 -18.07
C ALA A 47 11.51 6.24 -17.64
N VAL A 48 11.40 5.97 -16.34
CA VAL A 48 11.49 4.60 -15.78
C VAL A 48 10.32 4.22 -14.87
N ASP A 49 9.44 5.16 -14.50
CA ASP A 49 8.32 4.94 -13.59
C ASP A 49 7.03 4.43 -14.26
N GLY A 50 7.02 4.34 -15.59
CA GLY A 50 5.82 4.03 -16.38
C GLY A 50 5.10 2.76 -15.93
N VAL A 51 5.83 1.67 -15.65
CA VAL A 51 5.23 0.42 -15.15
C VAL A 51 4.45 0.65 -13.86
N TRP A 52 4.98 1.48 -12.97
CA TRP A 52 4.36 1.78 -11.69
C TRP A 52 3.21 2.78 -11.82
N LEU A 53 3.32 3.73 -12.76
CA LEU A 53 2.26 4.68 -13.10
C LEU A 53 1.02 3.97 -13.62
N GLU A 54 1.18 3.04 -14.56
CA GLU A 54 0.09 2.22 -15.13
C GLU A 54 -0.62 1.35 -14.08
N LEU A 55 0.10 0.95 -13.02
CA LEU A 55 -0.49 0.23 -11.88
C LEU A 55 -1.27 1.14 -10.92
N GLY A 56 -1.18 2.47 -11.11
CA GLY A 56 -1.86 3.46 -10.26
C GLY A 56 -1.12 3.79 -8.98
N LEU A 57 0.21 3.61 -8.93
CA LEU A 57 1.03 4.03 -7.79
C LEU A 57 1.21 5.54 -7.76
N THR A 58 1.16 6.12 -6.56
CA THR A 58 1.40 7.54 -6.34
C THR A 58 2.89 7.87 -6.53
N ALA A 59 3.20 9.11 -6.92
CA ALA A 59 4.57 9.57 -7.15
C ALA A 59 5.57 9.18 -6.04
N PRO A 60 5.30 9.35 -4.72
CA PRO A 60 6.24 8.94 -3.68
C PRO A 60 6.49 7.42 -3.67
N ALA A 61 5.47 6.59 -3.90
CA ALA A 61 5.66 5.14 -3.93
C ALA A 61 6.44 4.68 -5.18
N ARG A 62 6.23 5.35 -6.32
CA ARG A 62 6.99 5.05 -7.55
C ARG A 62 8.47 5.38 -7.38
N ARG A 63 8.77 6.57 -6.82
CA ARG A 63 10.15 7.00 -6.53
C ARG A 63 10.85 6.04 -5.57
N ALA A 64 10.17 5.66 -4.49
CA ALA A 64 10.71 4.70 -3.52
C ALA A 64 11.13 3.35 -4.16
N LEU A 65 10.36 2.87 -5.14
CA LEU A 65 10.71 1.65 -5.88
C LEU A 65 11.92 1.88 -6.79
N ILE A 66 11.97 3.00 -7.49
CA ILE A 66 13.05 3.34 -8.43
C ILE A 66 14.36 3.57 -7.70
N ASP A 67 14.33 4.23 -6.54
CA ASP A 67 15.51 4.45 -5.68
C ASP A 67 16.11 3.12 -5.20
N GLU A 68 15.28 2.09 -5.01
CA GLU A 68 15.69 0.71 -4.71
C GLU A 68 16.09 -0.11 -5.96
N GLY A 69 16.05 0.50 -7.16
CA GLY A 69 16.36 -0.18 -8.43
C GLY A 69 15.29 -1.17 -8.89
N LEU A 70 14.04 -0.98 -8.45
CA LEU A 70 12.88 -1.79 -8.83
C LEU A 70 12.16 -1.09 -9.99
N TYR A 71 12.38 -1.59 -11.21
CA TYR A 71 11.84 -0.98 -12.44
C TYR A 71 10.65 -1.75 -13.01
N LYS A 72 10.43 -2.99 -12.55
CA LYS A 72 9.32 -3.85 -12.99
C LYS A 72 8.81 -4.72 -11.84
N VAL A 73 7.58 -5.22 -11.97
CA VAL A 73 6.92 -6.09 -10.98
C VAL A 73 7.77 -7.34 -10.67
N SER A 74 8.52 -7.86 -11.65
CA SER A 74 9.40 -9.02 -11.45
C SER A 74 10.57 -8.77 -10.49
N ASP A 75 11.03 -7.53 -10.33
CA ASP A 75 12.16 -7.22 -9.44
C ASP A 75 11.77 -7.36 -7.96
N LEU A 76 10.47 -7.25 -7.66
CA LEU A 76 9.91 -7.42 -6.32
C LEU A 76 10.18 -8.80 -5.71
N ARG A 77 10.48 -9.82 -6.53
CA ARG A 77 10.88 -11.15 -6.04
C ARG A 77 12.16 -11.14 -5.21
N LYS A 78 12.99 -10.10 -5.35
CA LYS A 78 14.24 -9.96 -4.58
C LYS A 78 13.99 -9.46 -3.16
N TYR A 79 12.82 -8.87 -2.91
CA TYR A 79 12.47 -8.22 -1.65
C TYR A 79 11.40 -8.99 -0.90
N SER A 80 11.44 -8.91 0.43
CA SER A 80 10.35 -9.39 1.29
C SER A 80 9.22 -8.35 1.34
N LEU A 81 8.02 -8.79 1.70
CA LEU A 81 6.89 -7.90 1.91
C LEU A 81 7.21 -6.80 2.93
N ASP A 82 7.93 -7.13 4.00
CA ASP A 82 8.26 -6.19 5.08
C ASP A 82 9.29 -5.15 4.62
N ALA A 83 10.30 -5.55 3.85
CA ALA A 83 11.25 -4.60 3.26
C ALA A 83 10.54 -3.56 2.38
N ILE A 84 9.54 -3.98 1.59
CA ILE A 84 8.75 -3.06 0.78
C ILE A 84 7.91 -2.12 1.65
N LYS A 85 7.34 -2.58 2.77
CA LYS A 85 6.57 -1.73 3.70
C LYS A 85 7.43 -0.67 4.38
N ASP A 86 8.71 -0.98 4.63
CA ASP A 86 9.65 -0.05 5.26
C ASP A 86 10.13 1.04 4.31
N LEU A 87 9.88 0.90 2.99
CA LEU A 87 10.22 1.94 2.01
C LEU A 87 9.45 3.22 2.26
N HIS A 88 10.21 4.32 2.28
CA HIS A 88 9.67 5.64 2.48
C HIS A 88 8.74 6.04 1.32
N GLY A 89 7.46 6.29 1.60
CA GLY A 89 6.42 6.57 0.60
C GLY A 89 5.54 5.36 0.27
N MET A 90 5.83 4.19 0.83
CA MET A 90 5.05 2.98 0.62
C MET A 90 3.86 2.88 1.58
N GLY A 91 2.73 3.43 1.16
CA GLY A 91 1.47 3.35 1.92
C GLY A 91 0.74 2.00 1.78
N PRO A 92 -0.25 1.71 2.63
CA PRO A 92 -1.05 0.48 2.56
C PRO A 92 -1.76 0.27 1.23
N ASN A 93 -2.12 1.37 0.54
CA ASN A 93 -2.71 1.28 -0.79
C ASN A 93 -1.70 0.83 -1.86
N ALA A 94 -0.46 1.31 -1.77
CA ALA A 94 0.62 0.93 -2.67
C ALA A 94 0.97 -0.56 -2.51
N ILE A 95 1.11 -1.03 -1.26
CA ILE A 95 1.28 -2.46 -0.96
C ILE A 95 0.18 -3.32 -1.56
N ARG A 96 -1.09 -2.90 -1.42
CA ARG A 96 -2.23 -3.62 -2.00
C ARG A 96 -2.13 -3.73 -3.52
N ILE A 97 -1.79 -2.63 -4.20
CA ILE A 97 -1.59 -2.59 -5.66
C ILE A 97 -0.48 -3.56 -6.08
N LEU A 98 0.67 -3.52 -5.39
CA LEU A 98 1.80 -4.40 -5.67
C LEU A 98 1.43 -5.88 -5.52
N ILE A 99 0.76 -6.25 -4.43
CA ILE A 99 0.30 -7.64 -4.22
C ILE A 99 -0.64 -8.08 -5.35
N THR A 100 -1.58 -7.22 -5.78
CA THR A 100 -2.48 -7.54 -6.89
C THR A 100 -1.71 -7.70 -8.22
N ALA A 101 -0.75 -6.82 -8.51
CA ALA A 101 0.07 -6.89 -9.71
C ALA A 101 0.94 -8.17 -9.75
N MET A 102 1.52 -8.53 -8.61
CA MET A 102 2.32 -9.74 -8.45
C MET A 102 1.48 -11.00 -8.64
N LYS A 103 0.27 -11.06 -8.05
CA LYS A 103 -0.67 -12.17 -8.27
C LYS A 103 -1.08 -12.32 -9.73
N LYS A 104 -1.33 -11.21 -10.43
CA LYS A 104 -1.65 -11.23 -11.86
C LYS A 104 -0.50 -11.79 -12.71
N SER A 105 0.73 -11.65 -12.22
CA SER A 105 1.95 -12.12 -12.87
C SER A 105 2.46 -13.45 -12.31
N ASP A 106 1.67 -14.13 -11.47
CA ASP A 106 1.99 -15.38 -10.79
C ASP A 106 3.33 -15.38 -10.03
N ILE A 107 3.62 -14.28 -9.32
CA ILE A 107 4.85 -14.12 -8.55
C ILE A 107 4.55 -13.66 -7.12
N ASN A 108 5.49 -13.92 -6.23
CA ASN A 108 5.40 -13.59 -4.81
C ASN A 108 6.67 -12.89 -4.34
N PHE A 109 6.56 -12.14 -3.23
CA PHE A 109 7.72 -11.66 -2.50
C PHE A 109 8.56 -12.84 -2.02
N ARG A 110 9.84 -12.58 -1.73
CA ARG A 110 10.74 -13.56 -1.11
C ARG A 110 10.25 -13.99 0.27
#